data_AF-A0A2G9YBD8-F1
#
_entry.id   AF-A0A2G9YBD8-F1
#
_cell.length_a   1.000
_cell.length_b   1.000
_cell.length_c   1.000
_cell.angle_alpha   90.00
_cell.angle_beta   90.00
_cell.angle_gamma   90.00
#
_symmetry.space_group_name_H-M   'P 1'
#
loop_
_entity.id
_entity.type
_entity.pdbx_description
1 polymer ?
#
loop_
_entity_poly.entity_id
_entity_poly.type
_entity_poly.pdbx_seq_one_letter_code
_entity_poly.pdbx_strand_id
1 'polypeptide(L)'
;VVDMNGVFSAYYKVAETQKEFDSLRKERQASVEKKADEMQNEIQPLQDKLDKQQSDLKEKEKVLSKEKTEEMKAEISKLGDEIEKKRNEVLRFQREAYQELQSKNREMVESRVKEINEVIARIGKEKGYTVIIHKEAVLYSLDAADLTDEVLKILNKEAPKSAEPKAKGESKKR
;
A
#
# COMPACT_ATOMS: atom_id res chain seq x y z
N VAL A 1 -21.36 -0.81 -25.40
CA VAL A 1 -20.45 -0.05 -24.52
C VAL A 1 -20.49 -0.62 -23.12
N VAL A 2 -19.46 -0.37 -22.30
CA VAL A 2 -19.44 -0.74 -20.87
C VAL A 2 -18.84 0.42 -20.07
N ASP A 3 -19.50 0.82 -19.00
CA ASP A 3 -18.97 1.76 -17.99
C ASP A 3 -18.00 1.01 -17.06
N MET A 4 -16.71 1.05 -17.37
CA MET A 4 -15.71 0.30 -16.60
C MET A 4 -15.57 0.83 -15.17
N ASN A 5 -15.72 2.13 -14.97
CA ASN A 5 -15.64 2.74 -13.65
C ASN A 5 -16.82 2.32 -12.77
N GLY A 6 -18.03 2.31 -13.36
CA GLY A 6 -19.24 1.81 -12.73
C GLY A 6 -19.16 0.33 -12.39
N VAL A 7 -18.70 -0.51 -13.33
CA VAL A 7 -18.50 -1.95 -13.09
C VAL A 7 -17.50 -2.18 -11.97
N PHE A 8 -16.33 -1.54 -12.01
CA PHE A 8 -15.30 -1.71 -10.99
C PHE A 8 -15.81 -1.29 -9.61
N SER A 9 -16.50 -0.14 -9.52
CA SER A 9 -17.02 0.37 -8.25
C SER A 9 -18.15 -0.49 -7.66
N ALA A 10 -18.97 -1.12 -8.51
CA ALA A 10 -20.10 -1.94 -8.10
C ALA A 10 -19.79 -3.46 -8.05
N TYR A 11 -18.56 -3.86 -8.37
CA TYR A 11 -18.12 -5.25 -8.27
C TYR A 11 -17.81 -5.61 -6.81
N TYR A 12 -18.53 -6.58 -6.23
CA TYR A 12 -18.40 -6.89 -4.80
C TYR A 12 -16.97 -7.27 -4.37
N LYS A 13 -16.22 -7.99 -5.21
CA LYS A 13 -14.83 -8.37 -4.89
C LYS A 13 -13.90 -7.16 -4.83
N VAL A 14 -14.20 -6.05 -5.51
CA VAL A 14 -13.41 -4.82 -5.37
C VAL A 14 -13.53 -4.28 -3.93
N ALA A 15 -14.73 -4.32 -3.36
CA ALA A 15 -14.93 -3.94 -1.96
C ALA A 15 -14.26 -4.91 -0.97
N GLU A 16 -14.23 -6.21 -1.27
CA GLU A 16 -13.49 -7.20 -0.47
C GLU A 16 -11.98 -6.98 -0.54
N THR A 17 -11.45 -6.80 -1.75
CA THR A 17 -10.05 -6.47 -1.98
C THR A 17 -9.63 -5.20 -1.27
N GLN A 18 -10.48 -4.16 -1.25
CA GLN A 18 -10.18 -2.94 -0.48
C GLN A 18 -10.08 -3.21 1.03
N LYS A 19 -10.97 -4.04 1.59
CA LYS A 19 -10.90 -4.43 3.02
C LYS A 19 -9.66 -5.25 3.34
N GLU A 20 -9.29 -6.17 2.44
CA GLU A 20 -8.06 -6.96 2.56
C GLU A 20 -6.83 -6.04 2.53
N PHE A 21 -6.78 -5.11 1.57
CA PHE A 21 -5.72 -4.13 1.45
C PHE A 21 -5.62 -3.20 2.68
N ASP A 22 -6.75 -2.74 3.21
CA ASP A 22 -6.77 -1.92 4.44
C ASP A 22 -6.25 -2.70 5.65
N SER A 23 -6.52 -4.00 5.71
CA SER A 23 -6.02 -4.88 6.77
C SER A 23 -4.50 -5.07 6.65
N LEU A 24 -4.02 -5.34 5.44
CA LEU A 24 -2.58 -5.44 5.15
C LEU A 24 -1.86 -4.12 5.45
N ARG A 25 -2.46 -2.98 5.09
CA ARG A 25 -1.91 -1.65 5.39
C ARG A 25 -1.75 -1.44 6.90
N LYS A 26 -2.76 -1.81 7.70
CA LYS A 26 -2.70 -1.70 9.16
C LYS A 26 -1.63 -2.61 9.76
N GLU A 27 -1.54 -3.85 9.28
CA GLU A 27 -0.51 -4.80 9.71
C GLU A 27 0.90 -4.27 9.40
N ARG A 28 1.10 -3.78 8.17
CA ARG A 28 2.39 -3.19 7.76
C ARG A 28 2.72 -1.95 8.58
N GLN A 29 1.76 -1.07 8.84
CA GLN A 29 1.95 0.09 9.70
C GLN A 29 2.38 -0.33 11.12
N ALA A 30 1.68 -1.30 11.72
CA ALA A 30 2.04 -1.82 13.04
C ALA A 30 3.46 -2.44 13.05
N SER A 31 3.85 -3.13 11.98
CA SER A 31 5.22 -3.67 11.88
C SER A 31 6.29 -2.58 11.80
N VAL A 32 6.00 -1.46 11.12
CA VAL A 32 6.92 -0.31 11.02
C VAL A 32 7.06 0.39 12.37
N GLU A 33 5.94 0.60 13.07
CA GLU A 33 5.93 1.17 14.42
C GLU A 33 6.74 0.29 15.38
N LYS A 34 6.49 -1.02 15.39
CA LYS A 34 7.26 -1.97 16.20
C LYS A 34 8.76 -1.95 15.89
N LYS A 35 9.15 -1.93 14.62
CA LYS A 35 10.57 -1.88 14.22
C LYS A 35 11.23 -0.55 14.63
N ALA A 36 10.48 0.55 14.57
CA ALA A 36 10.95 1.84 15.05
C ALA A 36 11.18 1.84 16.57
N ASP A 37 10.24 1.29 17.33
CA ASP A 37 10.34 1.17 18.79
C ASP A 37 11.52 0.27 19.21
N GLU A 38 11.67 -0.90 18.57
CA GLU A 38 12.80 -1.81 18.78
C GLU A 38 14.12 -1.09 18.52
N MET A 39 14.23 -0.39 17.39
CA MET A 39 15.44 0.34 17.05
C MET A 39 15.71 1.51 17.99
N GLN A 40 14.68 2.22 18.44
CA GLN A 40 14.84 3.31 19.41
C GLN A 40 15.38 2.78 20.74
N ASN A 41 14.90 1.63 21.20
CA ASN A 41 15.41 0.97 22.41
C ASN A 41 16.86 0.50 22.25
N GLU A 42 17.32 0.17 21.04
CA GLU A 42 18.72 -0.15 20.74
C GLU A 42 19.60 1.10 20.60
N ILE A 43 19.07 2.18 20.04
CA ILE A 43 19.81 3.44 19.83
C ILE A 43 20.05 4.17 21.15
N GLN A 44 19.05 4.21 22.06
CA GLN A 44 19.14 4.95 23.31
C GLN A 44 20.42 4.65 24.12
N PRO A 45 20.76 3.38 24.45
CA PRO A 45 21.97 3.09 25.22
C PRO A 45 23.26 3.41 24.46
N LEU A 46 23.25 3.31 23.12
CA LEU A 46 24.40 3.73 22.31
C LEU A 46 24.59 5.23 22.36
N GLN A 47 23.49 5.99 22.36
CA GLN A 47 23.52 7.43 22.42
C GLN A 47 23.96 7.94 23.79
N ASP A 48 23.50 7.30 24.88
CA ASP A 48 23.99 7.57 26.23
C ASP A 48 25.49 7.26 26.36
N LYS A 49 25.97 6.17 25.73
CA LYS A 49 27.40 5.82 25.68
C LYS A 49 28.18 6.85 24.85
N LEU A 50 27.65 7.32 23.72
CA LEU A 50 28.26 8.34 22.88
C LEU A 50 28.48 9.64 23.67
N ASP A 51 27.43 10.11 24.32
CA ASP A 51 27.44 11.37 25.08
C ASP A 51 28.43 11.30 26.24
N LYS A 52 28.48 10.16 26.94
CA LYS A 52 29.45 9.92 28.00
C LYS A 52 30.89 9.95 27.49
N GLN A 53 31.18 9.24 26.38
CA GLN A 53 32.52 9.23 25.80
C GLN A 53 32.97 10.60 25.28
N GLN A 54 32.05 11.37 24.70
CA GLN A 54 32.32 12.74 24.30
C GLN A 54 32.62 13.65 25.49
N SER A 55 31.88 13.53 26.59
CA SER A 55 32.15 14.28 27.81
C SER A 55 33.49 13.90 28.44
N ASP A 56 33.76 12.60 28.57
CA ASP A 56 35.02 12.07 29.10
C ASP A 56 36.23 12.55 28.29
N LEU A 57 36.12 12.55 26.95
CA LEU A 57 37.17 13.07 26.08
C LEU A 57 37.40 14.55 26.32
N LYS A 58 36.34 15.38 26.35
CA LYS A 58 36.44 16.83 26.58
C LYS A 58 37.11 17.19 27.92
N GLU A 59 36.81 16.44 28.97
CA GLU A 59 37.41 16.66 30.29
C GLU A 59 38.90 16.26 30.34
N LYS A 60 39.25 15.17 29.66
CA LYS A 60 40.57 14.53 29.79
C LYS A 60 41.51 14.84 28.63
N GLU A 61 41.07 15.53 27.57
CA GLU A 61 41.86 15.78 26.36
C GLU A 61 43.23 16.43 26.65
N LYS A 62 43.30 17.31 27.66
CA LYS A 62 44.53 18.02 28.04
C LYS A 62 45.55 17.16 28.81
N VAL A 63 45.13 16.02 29.34
CA VAL A 63 45.94 15.14 30.19
C VAL A 63 46.14 13.74 29.58
N LEU A 64 45.40 13.39 28.53
CA LEU A 64 45.59 12.14 27.79
C LEU A 64 46.81 12.19 26.87
N SER A 65 47.43 11.03 26.63
CA SER A 65 48.41 10.89 25.56
C SER A 65 47.73 11.02 24.19
N LYS A 66 48.49 11.45 23.17
CA LYS A 66 47.98 11.56 21.80
C LYS A 66 47.33 10.26 21.31
N GLU A 67 47.97 9.13 21.59
CA GLU A 67 47.47 7.81 21.19
C GLU A 67 46.10 7.50 21.81
N LYS A 68 45.93 7.70 23.12
CA LYS A 68 44.64 7.48 23.81
C LYS A 68 43.55 8.43 23.33
N THR A 69 43.90 9.69 23.06
CA THR A 69 42.98 10.68 22.49
C THR A 69 42.45 10.22 21.13
N GLU A 70 43.33 9.72 20.25
CA GLU A 70 42.92 9.23 18.94
C GLU A 70 42.11 7.92 19.02
N GLU A 71 42.45 7.01 19.92
CA GLU A 71 41.64 5.80 20.20
C GLU A 71 40.21 6.16 20.62
N MET A 72 40.05 7.10 21.56
CA MET A 72 38.74 7.55 22.02
C MET A 72 37.94 8.23 20.89
N LYS A 73 38.58 9.07 20.07
CA LYS A 73 37.92 9.68 18.90
C LYS A 73 37.46 8.62 17.90
N ALA A 74 38.27 7.59 17.66
CA ALA A 74 37.90 6.49 16.77
C ALA A 74 36.70 5.69 17.32
N GLU A 75 36.63 5.46 18.64
CA GLU A 75 35.47 4.79 19.26
C GLU A 75 34.20 5.65 19.16
N ILE A 76 34.29 6.95 19.45
CA ILE A 76 33.18 7.92 19.30
C ILE A 76 32.66 7.93 17.87
N SER A 77 33.57 7.96 16.87
CA SER A 77 33.20 7.91 15.46
C SER A 77 32.45 6.62 15.12
N LYS A 78 32.97 5.46 15.53
CA LYS A 78 32.32 4.16 15.28
C LYS A 78 30.93 4.08 15.90
N LEU A 79 30.77 4.60 17.11
CA LEU A 79 29.50 4.60 17.82
C LEU A 79 28.47 5.53 17.12
N GLY A 80 28.92 6.69 16.65
CA GLY A 80 28.11 7.58 15.82
C GLY A 80 27.66 6.93 14.52
N ASP A 81 28.57 6.25 13.82
CA ASP A 81 28.26 5.51 12.59
C ASP A 81 27.25 4.37 12.83
N GLU A 82 27.35 3.67 13.96
CA GLU A 82 26.42 2.61 14.34
C GLU A 82 25.01 3.15 14.59
N ILE A 83 24.88 4.25 15.33
CA ILE A 83 23.59 4.92 15.58
C ILE A 83 22.97 5.36 14.26
N GLU A 84 23.76 5.98 13.39
CA GLU A 84 23.27 6.46 12.09
C GLU A 84 22.85 5.29 11.18
N LYS A 85 23.60 4.19 11.18
CA LYS A 85 23.21 2.97 10.47
C LYS A 85 21.87 2.42 10.96
N LYS A 86 21.66 2.38 12.28
CA LYS A 86 20.41 1.93 12.91
C LYS A 86 19.22 2.81 12.54
N ARG A 87 19.39 4.15 12.55
CA ARG A 87 18.35 5.10 12.08
C ARG A 87 17.99 4.88 10.62
N ASN A 88 19.00 4.70 9.77
CA ASN A 88 18.81 4.47 8.35
C ASN A 88 18.10 3.14 8.04
N GLU A 89 18.27 2.12 8.88
CA GLU A 89 17.56 0.86 8.75
C GLU A 89 16.05 1.03 8.93
N VAL A 90 15.59 1.84 9.89
CA VAL A 90 14.15 2.13 10.08
C VAL A 90 13.59 2.87 8.87
N LEU A 91 14.30 3.88 8.37
CA LEU A 91 13.89 4.62 7.17
C LEU A 91 13.83 3.71 5.94
N ARG A 92 14.77 2.76 5.81
CA ARG A 92 14.74 1.76 4.74
C ARG A 92 13.54 0.84 4.88
N PHE A 93 13.30 0.30 6.07
CA PHE A 93 12.18 -0.59 6.35
C PHE A 93 10.83 0.10 6.07
N GLN A 94 10.68 1.37 6.44
CA GLN A 94 9.49 2.16 6.13
C GLN A 94 9.28 2.34 4.62
N ARG A 95 10.34 2.62 3.86
CA ARG A 95 10.26 2.74 2.39
C ARG A 95 9.90 1.42 1.73
N GLU A 96 10.51 0.32 2.17
CA GLU A 96 10.22 -1.04 1.68
C GLU A 96 8.75 -1.41 1.94
N ALA A 97 8.25 -1.18 3.16
CA ALA A 97 6.85 -1.43 3.51
C ALA A 97 5.88 -0.60 2.64
N TYR A 98 6.20 0.66 2.35
CA TYR A 98 5.39 1.49 1.45
C TYR A 98 5.41 0.97 0.01
N GLN A 99 6.58 0.61 -0.52
CA GLN A 99 6.71 0.06 -1.88
C GLN A 99 5.97 -1.27 -2.03
N GLU A 100 6.05 -2.14 -1.03
CA GLU A 100 5.31 -3.40 -1.01
C GLU A 100 3.80 -3.17 -1.05
N LEU A 101 3.28 -2.24 -0.23
CA LEU A 101 1.86 -1.88 -0.26
C LEU A 101 1.43 -1.33 -1.62
N GLN A 102 2.25 -0.49 -2.26
CA GLN A 102 1.96 0.02 -3.60
C GLN A 102 1.90 -1.10 -4.65
N SER A 103 2.88 -2.03 -4.61
CA SER A 103 2.88 -3.19 -5.50
C SER A 103 1.64 -4.06 -5.28
N LYS A 104 1.33 -4.35 -4.02
CA LYS A 104 0.20 -5.21 -3.67
C LYS A 104 -1.13 -4.60 -4.08
N ASN A 105 -1.31 -3.30 -3.86
CA ASN A 105 -2.50 -2.58 -4.31
C ASN A 105 -2.67 -2.70 -5.83
N ARG A 106 -1.57 -2.51 -6.58
CA ARG A 106 -1.59 -2.63 -8.04
C ARG A 106 -1.97 -4.03 -8.50
N GLU A 107 -1.32 -5.06 -7.96
CA GLU A 107 -1.61 -6.47 -8.28
C GLU A 107 -3.07 -6.83 -8.00
N MET A 108 -3.57 -6.40 -6.84
CA MET A 108 -4.94 -6.61 -6.40
C MET A 108 -5.94 -5.96 -7.37
N VAL A 109 -5.74 -4.69 -7.72
CA VAL A 109 -6.57 -3.95 -8.68
C VAL A 109 -6.51 -4.57 -10.08
N GLU A 110 -5.31 -4.88 -10.58
CA GLU A 110 -5.11 -5.51 -11.89
C GLU A 110 -5.83 -6.87 -11.96
N SER A 111 -5.78 -7.66 -10.89
CA SER A 111 -6.51 -8.92 -10.79
C SER A 111 -8.03 -8.70 -10.89
N ARG A 112 -8.58 -7.68 -10.21
CA ARG A 112 -10.02 -7.35 -10.33
C ARG A 112 -10.39 -6.90 -11.75
N VAL A 113 -9.57 -6.06 -12.38
CA VAL A 113 -9.77 -5.60 -13.77
C VAL A 113 -9.73 -6.77 -14.75
N LYS A 114 -8.82 -7.73 -14.55
CA LYS A 114 -8.74 -8.93 -15.37
C LYS A 114 -10.02 -9.76 -15.29
N GLU A 115 -10.56 -9.97 -14.10
CA GLU A 115 -11.84 -10.68 -13.90
C GLU A 115 -13.00 -9.98 -14.63
N ILE A 116 -13.06 -8.65 -14.58
CA ILE A 116 -14.06 -7.85 -15.32
C ILE A 116 -13.90 -8.06 -16.84
N ASN A 117 -12.68 -7.94 -17.36
CA ASN A 117 -12.40 -8.11 -18.78
C ASN A 117 -12.72 -9.51 -19.29
N GLU A 118 -12.47 -10.55 -18.50
CA GLU A 118 -12.81 -11.94 -18.84
C GLU A 118 -14.33 -12.13 -18.97
N VAL A 119 -15.13 -11.49 -18.11
CA VAL A 119 -16.60 -11.49 -18.21
C VAL A 119 -17.06 -10.73 -19.46
N ILE A 120 -16.52 -9.54 -19.72
CA ILE A 120 -16.85 -8.75 -20.92
C ILE A 120 -16.53 -9.54 -22.19
N ALA A 121 -15.35 -10.17 -22.26
CA ALA A 121 -14.93 -10.97 -23.40
C ALA A 121 -15.84 -12.19 -23.63
N ARG A 122 -16.33 -12.80 -22.54
CA ARG A 122 -17.29 -13.91 -22.62
C ARG A 122 -18.62 -13.47 -23.20
N ILE A 123 -19.20 -12.37 -22.70
CA ILE A 123 -20.44 -11.78 -23.25
C ILE A 123 -20.24 -11.43 -24.73
N GLY A 124 -19.11 -10.81 -25.06
CA GLY A 124 -18.73 -10.47 -26.44
C GLY A 124 -18.80 -11.66 -27.39
N LYS A 125 -18.21 -12.79 -26.99
CA LYS A 125 -18.23 -14.04 -27.77
C LYS A 125 -19.63 -14.66 -27.85
N GLU A 126 -20.34 -14.75 -26.73
CA GLU A 126 -21.66 -15.38 -26.65
C GLU A 126 -22.73 -14.63 -27.46
N LYS A 127 -22.64 -13.29 -27.49
CA LYS A 127 -23.60 -12.43 -28.21
C LYS A 127 -23.13 -12.01 -29.60
N GLY A 128 -21.93 -12.41 -30.02
CA GLY A 128 -21.39 -12.11 -31.35
C GLY A 128 -21.01 -10.64 -31.55
N TYR A 129 -20.62 -9.93 -30.49
CA TYR A 129 -20.15 -8.55 -30.61
C TYR A 129 -18.75 -8.50 -31.22
N THR A 130 -18.59 -7.70 -32.27
CA THR A 130 -17.29 -7.45 -32.91
C THR A 130 -16.38 -6.55 -32.06
N VAL A 131 -16.96 -5.61 -31.32
CA VAL A 131 -16.22 -4.68 -30.46
C VAL A 131 -17.07 -4.28 -29.26
N ILE A 132 -16.42 -4.19 -28.10
CA ILE A 132 -16.98 -3.58 -26.89
C ILE A 132 -16.03 -2.45 -26.49
N ILE A 133 -16.56 -1.24 -26.33
CA ILE A 133 -15.80 -0.03 -26.07
C ILE A 133 -16.19 0.52 -24.70
N HIS A 134 -15.22 1.11 -24.00
CA HIS A 134 -15.44 1.88 -22.77
C HIS A 134 -16.43 3.01 -23.02
N LYS A 135 -17.40 3.18 -22.12
CA LYS A 135 -18.45 4.20 -22.25
C LYS A 135 -17.87 5.62 -22.28
N GLU A 136 -16.76 5.86 -21.58
CA GLU A 136 -16.06 7.15 -21.50
C GLU A 136 -15.45 7.60 -22.83
N ALA A 137 -15.20 6.66 -23.75
CA ALA A 137 -14.69 6.95 -25.09
C ALA A 137 -15.80 7.24 -26.12
N VAL A 138 -17.07 7.17 -25.71
CA VAL A 138 -18.23 7.24 -26.60
C VAL A 138 -19.07 8.46 -26.27
N LEU A 139 -19.26 9.35 -27.26
CA LEU A 139 -20.07 10.57 -27.10
C LEU A 139 -21.57 10.28 -26.96
N TYR A 140 -22.06 9.26 -27.65
CA TYR A 140 -23.46 8.84 -27.61
C TYR A 140 -23.58 7.33 -27.92
N SER A 141 -24.40 6.65 -27.13
CA SER A 141 -24.86 5.28 -27.39
C SER A 141 -26.29 5.15 -26.91
N LEU A 142 -27.07 4.28 -27.56
CA LEU A 142 -28.36 3.87 -27.01
C LEU A 142 -28.17 3.12 -25.69
N ASP A 143 -29.07 3.27 -24.74
CA ASP A 143 -29.03 2.53 -23.47
C ASP A 143 -29.06 1.01 -23.70
N ALA A 144 -29.79 0.56 -24.73
CA ALA A 144 -29.84 -0.85 -25.13
C ALA A 144 -28.47 -1.40 -25.61
N ALA A 145 -27.53 -0.54 -25.96
CA ALA A 145 -26.17 -0.93 -26.35
C ALA A 145 -25.21 -0.95 -25.15
N ASP A 146 -25.67 -0.62 -23.94
CA ASP A 146 -24.89 -0.65 -22.71
C ASP A 146 -24.98 -2.03 -22.03
N LEU A 147 -23.83 -2.67 -21.83
CA LEU A 147 -23.73 -4.01 -21.23
C LEU A 147 -23.38 -3.96 -19.73
N THR A 148 -23.28 -2.77 -19.14
CA THR A 148 -22.80 -2.57 -17.75
C THR A 148 -23.57 -3.42 -16.74
N ASP A 149 -24.91 -3.39 -16.78
CA ASP A 149 -25.75 -4.14 -15.84
C ASP A 149 -25.62 -5.66 -16.03
N GLU A 150 -25.46 -6.11 -17.27
CA GLU A 150 -25.26 -7.53 -17.58
C GLU A 150 -23.91 -8.03 -17.06
N VAL A 151 -22.85 -7.26 -17.28
CA VAL A 151 -21.51 -7.53 -16.75
C VAL A 151 -21.56 -7.62 -15.23
N LEU A 152 -22.19 -6.65 -14.56
CA LEU A 152 -22.35 -6.63 -13.11
C LEU A 152 -23.14 -7.83 -12.59
N LYS A 153 -24.21 -8.22 -13.28
CA LYS A 153 -25.02 -9.39 -12.90
C LYS A 153 -24.21 -10.68 -12.92
N ILE A 154 -23.30 -10.84 -13.89
CA ILE A 154 -22.42 -12.02 -13.96
C ILE A 154 -21.35 -11.96 -12.88
N LEU A 155 -20.67 -10.81 -12.73
CA LEU A 155 -19.59 -10.62 -11.75
C LEU A 155 -20.08 -10.80 -10.30
N ASN A 156 -21.27 -10.29 -10.00
CA ASN A 156 -21.87 -10.33 -8.66
C ASN A 156 -22.76 -11.56 -8.43
N LYS A 157 -22.75 -12.56 -9.32
CA LYS A 157 -23.58 -13.77 -9.18
C LYS A 157 -23.32 -14.53 -7.88
N GLU A 158 -22.08 -14.50 -7.40
CA GLU A 158 -21.63 -15.15 -6.16
C GLU A 158 -21.50 -14.17 -4.98
N ALA A 159 -22.00 -12.93 -5.14
CA ALA A 159 -21.92 -11.95 -4.08
C ALA A 159 -22.66 -12.46 -2.82
N PRO A 160 -22.07 -12.30 -1.62
CA PRO A 160 -22.78 -12.61 -0.39
C PRO A 160 -24.00 -11.69 -0.24
N LYS A 161 -25.06 -12.15 0.44
CA LYS A 161 -26.29 -11.35 0.67
C LYS A 161 -26.02 -9.99 1.34
N SER A 162 -24.89 -9.84 2.02
CA SER A 162 -24.43 -8.58 2.63
C SER A 162 -23.77 -7.59 1.65
N ALA A 163 -23.52 -8.01 0.41
CA ALA A 163 -22.87 -7.24 -0.64
C ALA A 163 -23.81 -6.85 -1.80
N GLU A 164 -25.13 -7.07 -1.65
CA GLU A 164 -26.10 -6.53 -2.61
C GLU A 164 -25.95 -5.01 -2.71
N PRO A 165 -25.83 -4.46 -3.92
CA PRO A 165 -25.89 -3.02 -4.10
C PRO A 165 -27.22 -2.53 -3.53
N LYS A 166 -27.19 -1.49 -2.70
CA LYS A 166 -28.41 -0.70 -2.44
C LYS A 166 -28.90 -0.22 -3.79
N ALA A 167 -29.91 -0.90 -4.33
CA ALA A 167 -30.54 -0.54 -5.59
C ALA A 167 -30.81 0.97 -5.56
N LYS A 168 -30.29 1.68 -6.57
CA LYS A 168 -30.67 3.08 -6.82
C LYS A 168 -32.19 3.15 -6.70
N GLY A 169 -32.66 3.99 -5.78
CA GLY A 169 -34.06 4.09 -5.42
C GLY A 169 -34.94 4.16 -6.65
N GLU A 170 -36.03 3.39 -6.61
CA GLU A 170 -37.20 3.63 -7.45
C GLU A 170 -37.44 5.13 -7.52
N SER A 171 -37.22 5.69 -8.72
CA SER A 171 -37.60 7.05 -9.03
C SER A 171 -39.13 7.10 -9.04
N LYS A 172 -39.69 7.35 -7.85
CA LYS A 172 -41.06 7.83 -7.69
C LYS A 172 -41.16 9.21 -8.34
N LYS A 173 -41.80 9.28 -9.50
CA LYS A 173 -42.57 10.39 -10.12
C LYS A 173 -42.51 10.23 -11.63
N ARG A 174 -43.58 10.35 -12.41
CA ARG A 174 -45.00 10.59 -12.19
C ARG A 174 -45.68 10.34 -13.54
#